data_AF-A0A0S7ZZ59-F1
#
_entry.id   AF-A0A0S7ZZ59-F1
#
_cell.length_a   1.000
_cell.length_b   1.000
_cell.length_c   1.000
_cell.angle_alpha   90.00
_cell.angle_beta   90.00
_cell.angle_gamma   90.00
#
_symmetry.space_group_name_H-M   'P 1'
#
loop_
_entity.id
_entity.type
_entity.pdbx_description
1 polymer ?
#
loop_
_entity_poly.entity_id
_entity_poly.type
_entity_poly.pdbx_seq_one_letter_code
_entity_poly.pdbx_strand_id
1 'polypeptide(L)'
;MPPLNSSNTGEQLSGKFIWFELATVDIEKQKSFYGDVFGWSFQTINEKAEQYTLIKNGQRNVAGLFQVEPRNETQLGGLWIGMMSVQDPNT
;
A
#
# COMPACT_ATOMS: atom_id res chain seq x y z
N MET A 1 -7.36 11.17 3.06
CA MET A 1 -7.91 9.91 2.51
C MET A 1 -8.74 9.23 3.59
N PRO A 2 -9.91 8.66 3.26
CA PRO A 2 -10.69 7.88 4.22
C PRO A 2 -10.05 6.50 4.47
N PRO A 3 -10.23 5.91 5.67
CA PRO A 3 -9.66 4.61 6.02
C PRO A 3 -10.31 3.47 5.21
N LEU A 4 -9.49 2.53 4.75
CA LEU A 4 -9.87 1.40 3.89
C LEU A 4 -10.34 0.15 4.66
N ASN A 5 -10.74 0.31 5.92
CA ASN A 5 -11.20 -0.79 6.78
C ASN A 5 -12.68 -0.59 7.20
N SER A 6 -13.45 -1.68 7.19
CA SER A 6 -14.92 -1.69 7.29
C SER A 6 -15.48 -1.40 8.69
N SER A 7 -14.63 -1.26 9.70
CA SER A 7 -15.03 -0.83 11.05
C SER A 7 -13.84 -0.18 11.73
N ASN A 8 -13.97 1.11 12.06
CA ASN A 8 -13.08 1.73 13.03
C ASN A 8 -13.48 1.13 14.39
N THR A 9 -12.70 0.17 14.91
CA THR A 9 -12.98 -0.48 16.20
C THR A 9 -12.84 0.50 17.37
N GLY A 10 -12.31 1.71 17.13
CA GLY A 10 -11.92 2.65 18.18
C GLY A 10 -10.68 2.19 18.95
N GLU A 11 -10.10 1.04 18.59
CA GLU A 11 -8.96 0.45 19.26
C GLU A 11 -7.68 1.11 18.75
N GLN A 12 -7.05 1.90 19.61
CA GLN A 12 -5.80 2.59 19.30
C GLN A 12 -4.62 1.71 19.68
N LEU A 13 -4.01 1.08 18.67
CA LEU A 13 -2.88 0.17 18.83
C LEU A 13 -1.54 0.91 18.72
N SER A 14 -1.35 1.95 19.53
CA SER A 14 -0.14 2.81 19.48
C SER A 14 1.15 1.98 19.42
N GLY A 15 2.02 2.32 18.46
CA GLY A 15 3.29 1.63 18.22
C GLY A 15 3.19 0.34 17.41
N LYS A 16 2.00 -0.08 16.94
CA LYS A 16 1.84 -1.21 16.02
C LYS A 16 1.83 -0.75 14.56
N PHE A 17 2.39 -1.57 13.68
CA PHE A 17 2.17 -1.43 12.24
C PHE A 17 0.71 -1.73 11.93
N ILE A 18 0.06 -0.81 11.23
CA ILE A 18 -1.36 -0.90 10.88
C ILE A 18 -1.59 -0.93 9.38
N TRP A 19 -0.60 -0.53 8.58
CA TRP A 19 -0.70 -0.52 7.13
C TRP A 19 0.67 -0.55 6.47
N PHE A 20 0.71 -0.97 5.22
CA PHE A 20 1.90 -0.97 4.39
C PHE A 20 1.59 -0.38 3.03
N GLU A 21 2.57 0.31 2.47
CA GLU A 21 2.53 0.83 1.10
C GLU A 21 3.72 0.30 0.31
N LEU A 22 3.47 -0.05 -0.94
CA LEU A 22 4.50 -0.37 -1.92
C LEU A 22 4.60 0.78 -2.93
N ALA A 23 5.67 1.56 -2.84
CA ALA A 23 6.00 2.58 -3.83
C ALA A 23 6.86 1.98 -4.94
N THR A 24 6.50 2.17 -6.20
CA THR A 24 7.28 1.62 -7.33
C THR A 24 7.23 2.51 -8.56
N VAL A 25 8.24 2.39 -9.43
CA VAL A 25 8.24 3.04 -10.75
C VAL A 25 7.48 2.22 -11.80
N ASP A 26 7.19 0.94 -11.51
CA ASP A 26 6.54 0.00 -12.44
C ASP A 26 5.50 -0.86 -11.70
N ILE A 27 4.25 -0.39 -11.71
CA ILE A 27 3.12 -1.05 -11.03
C ILE A 27 2.89 -2.46 -11.58
N GLU A 28 2.88 -2.63 -12.90
CA GLU A 28 2.51 -3.90 -13.54
C GLU A 28 3.55 -4.99 -13.27
N LYS A 29 4.85 -4.62 -13.24
CA LYS A 29 5.90 -5.55 -12.83
C LYS A 29 5.75 -6.01 -11.38
N GLN A 30 5.39 -5.10 -10.45
CA GLN A 30 5.13 -5.50 -9.06
C GLN A 30 3.88 -6.36 -8.93
N LYS A 31 2.80 -6.05 -9.66
CA LYS A 31 1.58 -6.86 -9.69
C LYS A 31 1.86 -8.28 -10.16
N SER A 32 2.58 -8.43 -11.28
CA SER A 32 2.97 -9.75 -11.80
C SER A 32 3.80 -10.50 -10.77
N PHE A 33 4.87 -9.89 -10.25
CA PHE A 33 5.78 -10.54 -9.30
C PHE A 33 5.06 -11.01 -8.03
N TYR A 34 4.32 -10.13 -7.35
CA TYR A 34 3.64 -10.49 -6.11
C TYR A 34 2.38 -11.33 -6.33
N GLY A 35 1.76 -11.23 -7.50
CA GLY A 35 0.72 -12.16 -7.94
C GLY A 35 1.26 -13.58 -8.05
N ASP A 36 2.42 -13.76 -8.69
CA ASP A 36 3.05 -15.08 -8.87
C ASP A 36 3.59 -15.66 -7.54
N VAL A 37 4.23 -14.83 -6.71
CA VAL A 37 4.88 -15.29 -5.48
C VAL A 37 3.89 -15.56 -4.35
N PHE A 38 2.87 -14.71 -4.18
CA PHE A 38 1.95 -14.78 -3.03
C PHE A 38 0.49 -15.07 -3.41
N GLY A 39 0.15 -15.14 -4.70
CA GLY A 39 -1.25 -15.27 -5.14
C GLY A 39 -2.08 -14.03 -4.83
N TRP A 40 -1.45 -12.86 -4.68
CA TRP A 40 -2.17 -11.61 -4.39
C TRP A 40 -2.95 -11.11 -5.60
N SER A 41 -4.06 -10.44 -5.32
CA SER A 41 -4.88 -9.76 -6.32
C SER A 41 -4.86 -8.25 -6.08
N PHE A 42 -5.21 -7.48 -7.10
CA PHE A 42 -5.00 -6.04 -7.11
C PHE A 42 -6.27 -5.32 -7.57
N GLN A 43 -6.65 -4.26 -6.85
CA GLN A 43 -7.82 -3.46 -7.16
C GLN A 43 -7.47 -1.98 -7.16
N THR A 44 -7.41 -1.37 -8.35
CA THR A 44 -7.23 0.08 -8.50
C THR A 44 -8.50 0.80 -8.06
N ILE A 45 -8.38 1.79 -7.16
CA ILE A 45 -9.52 2.51 -6.58
C ILE A 45 -9.66 3.95 -7.07
N ASN A 46 -8.69 4.46 -7.84
CA ASN A 46 -8.74 5.76 -8.50
C ASN A 46 -7.98 5.71 -9.84
N GLU A 47 -8.62 6.20 -10.91
CA GLU A 47 -8.04 6.22 -12.26
C GLU A 47 -7.35 7.55 -12.61
N LYS A 48 -7.29 8.49 -11.67
CA LYS A 48 -6.63 9.81 -11.85
C LYS A 48 -5.12 9.71 -11.62
N ALA A 49 -4.42 10.84 -11.80
CA ALA A 49 -2.96 11.00 -11.80
C ALA A 49 -2.19 10.35 -10.62
N GLU A 50 -2.86 10.01 -9.52
CA GLU A 50 -2.29 9.31 -8.36
C GLU A 50 -2.90 7.91 -8.24
N GLN A 51 -2.66 7.04 -9.23
CA GLN A 51 -3.20 5.69 -9.24
C GLN A 51 -2.77 4.91 -7.99
N TYR A 52 -3.75 4.59 -7.17
CA TYR A 52 -3.65 3.85 -5.93
C TYR A 52 -4.35 2.51 -6.10
N THR A 53 -3.60 1.45 -5.85
CA THR A 53 -4.04 0.07 -5.99
C THR A 53 -4.04 -0.59 -4.63
N LEU A 54 -5.18 -1.19 -4.26
CA LEU A 54 -5.25 -2.08 -3.10
C LEU A 54 -4.63 -3.42 -3.47
N ILE A 55 -3.70 -3.89 -2.64
CA ILE A 55 -3.18 -5.25 -2.67
C ILE A 55 -4.07 -6.11 -1.77
N LYS A 56 -4.54 -7.24 -2.28
CA LYS A 56 -5.48 -8.14 -1.61
C LYS A 56 -4.95 -9.56 -1.52
N ASN A 57 -5.01 -10.13 -0.32
CA ASN A 57 -4.83 -11.56 -0.09
C ASN A 57 -6.21 -12.19 0.14
N GLY A 58 -6.72 -12.87 -0.88
CA GLY A 58 -8.14 -13.27 -0.94
C GLY A 58 -9.05 -12.04 -0.85
N GLN A 59 -9.92 -11.99 0.17
CA GLN A 59 -10.84 -10.86 0.38
C GLN A 59 -10.26 -9.75 1.27
N ARG A 60 -9.07 -9.94 1.87
CA ARG A 60 -8.49 -8.98 2.81
C ARG A 60 -7.55 -8.01 2.09
N ASN A 61 -7.71 -6.72 2.36
CA ASN A 61 -6.74 -5.71 1.94
C ASN A 61 -5.50 -5.81 2.85
N VAL A 62 -4.31 -5.92 2.27
CA VAL A 62 -3.05 -6.13 3.02
C VAL A 62 -2.05 -4.98 2.87
N ALA A 63 -2.17 -4.19 1.80
CA ALA A 63 -1.30 -3.05 1.52
C ALA A 63 -1.88 -2.17 0.42
N GLY A 64 -1.30 -0.98 0.26
CA GLY A 64 -1.45 -0.17 -0.94
C GLY A 64 -0.26 -0.30 -1.88
N LEU A 65 -0.47 0.08 -3.14
CA LEU A 65 0.51 0.15 -4.20
C LEU A 65 0.28 1.42 -4.99
N PHE A 66 1.32 2.25 -5.14
CA PHE A 66 1.24 3.48 -5.91
C PHE A 66 2.52 3.74 -6.71
N GLN A 67 2.36 4.50 -7.78
CA GLN A 67 3.47 4.85 -8.65
C GLN A 67 4.26 6.04 -8.10
N VAL A 68 5.58 5.96 -8.19
CA VAL A 68 6.50 7.07 -7.93
C VAL A 68 7.36 7.34 -9.14
N GLU A 69 7.80 8.58 -9.29
CA GLU A 69 8.80 8.95 -10.28
C GLU A 69 10.18 8.42 -9.87
N PRO A 70 10.99 7.93 -10.81
CA PRO A 70 12.36 7.51 -10.52
C PRO A 70 13.18 8.71 -10.05
N ARG A 71 13.82 8.60 -8.88
CA ARG A 71 14.71 9.65 -8.36
C ARG A 71 16.05 9.71 -9.10
N ASN A 72 16.48 8.57 -9.68
CA ASN A 72 17.64 8.43 -10.56
C ASN A 72 17.50 7.15 -11.41
N GLU A 73 18.36 6.98 -12.41
CA GLU A 73 18.34 5.84 -13.35
C GLU A 73 18.50 4.46 -12.70
N THR A 74 18.98 4.40 -11.45
CA THR A 74 19.27 3.15 -10.74
C THR A 74 18.18 2.70 -9.78
N GLN A 75 17.16 3.53 -9.51
CA GLN A 75 16.09 3.20 -8.57
C GLN A 75 14.90 2.56 -9.28
N LEU A 76 15.05 1.30 -9.67
CA LEU A 76 14.05 0.53 -10.43
C LEU A 76 13.25 -0.49 -9.57
N GLY A 77 13.54 -0.57 -8.26
CA GLY A 77 12.91 -1.50 -7.34
C GLY A 77 11.68 -0.91 -6.62
N GLY A 78 10.86 -1.78 -6.03
CA GLY A 78 9.78 -1.36 -5.12
C GLY A 78 10.30 -1.09 -3.71
N LEU A 79 9.78 -0.03 -3.07
CA LEU A 79 10.05 0.31 -1.67
C LEU A 79 8.81 0.01 -0.83
N TRP A 80 8.97 -0.82 0.21
CA TRP A 80 7.96 -1.03 1.23
C TRP A 80 8.06 0.02 2.33
N ILE A 81 6.94 0.69 2.63
CA ILE A 81 6.80 1.70 3.67
C ILE A 81 5.79 1.19 4.70
N GLY A 82 6.22 1.05 5.96
CA GLY A 82 5.33 0.66 7.05
C GLY A 82 4.75 1.87 7.76
N MET A 83 3.43 1.87 7.98
CA MET A 83 2.73 2.89 8.76
C MET A 83 2.41 2.35 10.15
N MET A 84 2.69 3.15 11.17
CA MET A 84 2.42 2.80 12.56
C MET A 84 1.26 3.64 13.11
N SER A 85 0.46 3.03 13.98
CA SER A 85 -0.57 3.75 14.74
C SER A 85 0.08 4.63 15.79
N VAL A 86 -0.38 5.89 15.88
CA VAL A 86 0.02 6.86 16.89
C VAL A 86 -1.22 7.38 17.62
N GLN A 87 -1.01 7.86 18.85
CA GLN A 87 -2.11 8.39 19.66
C GLN A 87 -2.70 9.67 19.04
N ASP A 88 -1.81 10.54 18.61
CA ASP A 88 -2.12 11.78 17.91
C ASP A 88 -0.97 12.06 16.94
N PRO A 89 -1.22 12.23 15.63
CA PRO A 89 -0.18 12.55 14.65
C PRO A 89 0.25 14.03 14.65
N ASN A 90 -0.38 14.90 15.45
CA ASN A 90 -0.12 16.35 15.46
C ASN A 90 0.64 16.86 16.69
N THR A 91 1.02 15.97 17.61
CA THR A 91 1.85 16.29 18.79
C THR A 91 3.30 15.91 18.55
#